data_AF-T5KGU3-F1
#
_entry.id   AF-T5KGU3-F1
#
_cell.length_a   1.000
_cell.length_b   1.000
_cell.length_c   1.000
_cell.angle_alpha   90.00
_cell.angle_beta   90.00
_cell.angle_gamma   90.00
#
_symmetry.space_group_name_H-M   'P 1'
#
loop_
_entity.id
_entity.type
_entity.pdbx_description
1 polymer ?
#
loop_
_entity_poly.entity_id
_entity_poly.type
_entity_poly.pdbx_seq_one_letter_code
_entity_poly.pdbx_strand_id
1 'polypeptide(L)'
;MSASDAVEEFERDVLEANVPLAALHEAAGVSGDARMRVLATHVAFPSWPGVTSASALRHAAQEAEITAALDEYASSARPLLRPADQERWELLVAEMQRRSGEGFLADELGRSAVGASLLRAKLGGGPHRVQQRAGIDCACGYAVDGLLPQRLCPECCDVLLRRWVAEERRLLRAMPAYAEDVAQVIDDVAQQQTKVFESHGEYLDSEAFGRRKAGGRRLARLGRRHRAELAGADLRRWTSFIEPLSRASTTSLRSTVQKVHKRGLGAAALTELGVRADAESIKAFVKDSERRTKSSRRV
;
A
#
# COMPACT_ATOMS: atom_id res chain seq x y z
N MET A 1 -16.19 -4.72 -33.34
CA MET A 1 -15.77 -3.69 -32.37
C MET A 1 -15.36 -4.40 -31.10
N SER A 2 -14.12 -4.23 -30.66
CA SER A 2 -13.63 -4.81 -29.41
C SER A 2 -14.13 -4.00 -28.20
N ALA A 3 -14.03 -4.57 -27.00
CA ALA A 3 -14.33 -3.86 -25.77
C ALA A 3 -13.45 -2.62 -25.55
N SER A 4 -12.17 -2.71 -25.93
CA SER A 4 -11.22 -1.58 -25.85
C SER A 4 -11.68 -0.44 -26.75
N ASP A 5 -12.00 -0.74 -28.02
CA ASP A 5 -12.44 0.27 -29.00
C ASP A 5 -13.69 1.00 -28.51
N ALA A 6 -14.65 0.26 -27.94
CA ALA A 6 -15.92 0.82 -27.46
C ALA A 6 -15.72 1.73 -26.22
N VAL A 7 -14.78 1.36 -25.33
CA VAL A 7 -14.44 2.16 -24.14
C VAL A 7 -13.68 3.43 -24.55
N GLU A 8 -12.74 3.32 -25.50
CA GLU A 8 -11.98 4.46 -26.03
C GLU A 8 -12.87 5.44 -26.82
N GLU A 9 -13.82 4.93 -27.62
CA GLU A 9 -14.80 5.75 -28.34
C GLU A 9 -15.74 6.48 -27.37
N PHE A 10 -16.28 5.78 -26.38
CA PHE A 10 -17.10 6.39 -25.33
C PHE A 10 -16.34 7.50 -24.59
N GLU A 11 -15.08 7.26 -24.23
CA GLU A 11 -14.26 8.24 -23.53
C GLU A 11 -14.02 9.48 -24.40
N ARG A 12 -13.68 9.29 -25.67
CA ARG A 12 -13.51 10.39 -26.61
C ARG A 12 -14.77 11.24 -26.70
N ASP A 13 -15.94 10.62 -26.87
CA ASP A 13 -17.23 11.31 -26.93
C ASP A 13 -17.50 12.15 -25.67
N VAL A 14 -17.20 11.61 -24.49
CA VAL A 14 -17.43 12.30 -23.21
C VAL A 14 -16.48 13.49 -23.05
N LEU A 15 -15.20 13.31 -23.39
CA LEU A 15 -14.21 14.39 -23.31
C LEU A 15 -14.49 15.50 -24.34
N GLU A 16 -14.82 15.14 -25.58
CA GLU A 16 -15.16 16.11 -26.64
C GLU A 16 -16.42 16.93 -26.29
N ALA A 17 -17.42 16.28 -25.66
CA ALA A 17 -18.66 16.94 -25.25
C ALA A 17 -18.55 17.74 -23.94
N ASN A 18 -17.42 17.66 -23.22
CA ASN A 18 -17.25 18.26 -21.89
C ASN A 18 -15.86 18.89 -21.73
N VAL A 19 -15.73 20.13 -22.21
CA VAL A 19 -14.46 20.89 -22.20
C VAL A 19 -13.80 20.96 -20.80
N PRO A 20 -14.53 21.25 -19.69
CA PRO A 20 -13.93 21.21 -18.35
C PRO A 20 -13.33 19.85 -17.97
N LEU A 21 -13.99 18.74 -18.33
CA LEU A 21 -13.51 17.40 -18.04
C LEU A 21 -12.29 17.03 -18.90
N ALA A 22 -12.27 17.42 -20.18
CA ALA A 22 -11.11 17.26 -21.05
C ALA A 22 -9.88 18.00 -20.51
N ALA A 23 -10.03 19.26 -20.10
CA ALA A 23 -8.94 20.03 -19.51
C ALA A 23 -8.43 19.39 -18.19
N LEU A 24 -9.33 18.86 -17.36
CA LEU A 24 -8.96 18.12 -16.15
C LEU A 24 -8.17 16.84 -16.48
N HIS A 25 -8.60 16.10 -17.50
CA HIS A 25 -7.92 14.87 -17.95
C HIS A 25 -6.49 15.15 -18.39
N GLU A 26 -6.29 16.16 -19.26
CA GLU A 26 -4.96 16.56 -19.71
C GLU A 26 -4.07 17.02 -18.54
N ALA A 27 -4.60 17.87 -17.66
CA ALA A 27 -3.88 18.36 -16.49
C ALA A 27 -3.49 17.21 -15.53
N ALA A 28 -4.37 16.23 -15.35
CA ALA A 28 -4.08 15.04 -14.55
C ALA A 28 -2.97 14.17 -15.16
N GLY A 29 -2.94 14.03 -16.49
CA GLY A 29 -1.86 13.36 -17.21
C GLY A 29 -0.50 14.03 -16.97
N VAL A 30 -0.43 15.36 -17.19
CA VAL A 30 0.80 16.14 -16.95
C VAL A 30 1.25 16.07 -15.48
N SER A 31 0.31 16.18 -14.54
CA SER A 31 0.58 16.06 -13.10
C SER A 31 1.08 14.66 -12.75
N GLY A 32 0.46 13.60 -13.29
CA GLY A 32 0.86 12.21 -13.11
C GLY A 32 2.30 11.96 -13.60
N ASP A 33 2.64 12.44 -14.79
CA ASP A 33 3.99 12.33 -15.34
C ASP A 33 5.05 13.07 -14.50
N ALA A 34 4.70 14.27 -14.00
CA ALA A 34 5.56 15.00 -13.09
C ALA A 34 5.80 14.22 -11.78
N ARG A 35 4.74 13.65 -11.19
CA ARG A 35 4.82 12.80 -9.99
C ARG A 35 5.66 11.55 -10.23
N MET A 36 5.54 10.90 -11.39
CA MET A 36 6.34 9.73 -11.74
C MET A 36 7.83 10.06 -11.87
N ARG A 37 8.16 11.22 -12.46
CA ARG A 37 9.55 11.70 -12.53
C ARG A 37 10.13 11.99 -11.15
N VAL A 38 9.39 12.70 -10.29
CA VAL A 38 9.80 12.96 -8.90
C VAL A 38 9.96 11.66 -8.13
N LEU A 39 9.01 10.72 -8.28
CA LEU A 39 9.11 9.40 -7.68
C LEU A 39 10.36 8.69 -8.13
N ALA A 40 10.68 8.65 -9.44
CA ALA A 40 11.86 7.98 -9.96
C ALA A 40 13.16 8.49 -9.32
N THR A 41 13.26 9.80 -9.05
CA THR A 41 14.40 10.40 -8.35
C THR A 41 14.45 10.07 -6.86
N HIS A 42 13.28 9.91 -6.21
CA HIS A 42 13.15 9.81 -4.76
C HIS A 42 12.43 8.54 -4.27
N VAL A 43 12.47 7.44 -5.02
CA VAL A 43 11.70 6.23 -4.69
C VAL A 43 12.04 5.73 -3.29
N ALA A 44 13.34 5.73 -2.97
CA ALA A 44 13.85 5.22 -1.72
C ALA A 44 13.69 6.21 -0.56
N PHE A 45 13.29 7.46 -0.80
CA PHE A 45 13.15 8.48 0.24
C PHE A 45 11.73 8.50 0.83
N PRO A 46 11.60 8.70 2.16
CA PRO A 46 12.65 8.51 3.17
C PRO A 46 13.18 7.07 3.20
N SER A 47 14.50 6.92 3.36
CA SER A 47 15.16 5.61 3.41
C SER A 47 15.19 5.08 4.84
N TRP A 48 14.78 3.83 5.03
CA TRP A 48 14.95 3.11 6.27
C TRP A 48 15.14 1.61 6.01
N PRO A 49 15.73 0.87 6.95
CA PRO A 49 15.82 -0.58 6.88
C PRO A 49 14.44 -1.22 7.01
N GLY A 50 14.17 -2.22 6.17
CA GLY A 50 12.90 -2.96 6.16
C GLY A 50 13.07 -4.37 5.58
N VAL A 51 11.96 -5.10 5.50
CA VAL A 51 11.91 -6.46 4.91
C VAL A 51 11.54 -6.43 3.42
N THR A 52 10.94 -5.33 2.96
CA THR A 52 10.58 -5.15 1.56
C THR A 52 11.82 -4.96 0.70
N SER A 53 11.98 -5.78 -0.35
CA SER A 53 13.08 -5.62 -1.31
C SER A 53 12.98 -4.30 -2.09
N ALA A 54 14.10 -3.77 -2.56
CA ALA A 54 14.12 -2.50 -3.29
C ALA A 54 13.30 -2.52 -4.60
N SER A 55 13.23 -3.65 -5.29
CA SER A 55 12.40 -3.81 -6.50
C SER A 55 10.91 -3.85 -6.15
N ALA A 56 10.53 -4.62 -5.13
CA ALA A 56 9.16 -4.70 -4.65
C ALA A 56 8.67 -3.34 -4.14
N LEU A 57 9.52 -2.62 -3.40
CA LEU A 57 9.22 -1.26 -2.92
C LEU A 57 9.04 -0.28 -4.09
N ARG A 58 9.86 -0.38 -5.14
CA ARG A 58 9.72 0.44 -6.36
C ARG A 58 8.34 0.29 -6.99
N HIS A 59 7.92 -0.94 -7.22
CA HIS A 59 6.60 -1.22 -7.79
C HIS A 59 5.47 -0.72 -6.88
N ALA A 60 5.58 -0.96 -5.58
CA ALA A 60 4.56 -0.51 -4.62
C ALA A 60 4.50 1.02 -4.50
N ALA A 61 5.63 1.72 -4.64
CA ALA A 61 5.67 3.17 -4.65
C ALA A 61 5.05 3.76 -5.92
N GLN A 62 5.28 3.13 -7.08
CA GLN A 62 4.58 3.49 -8.33
C GLN A 62 3.07 3.27 -8.18
N GLU A 63 2.66 2.10 -7.69
CA GLU A 63 1.25 1.81 -7.40
C GLU A 63 0.65 2.85 -6.44
N ALA A 64 1.39 3.23 -5.39
CA ALA A 64 0.94 4.23 -4.44
C ALA A 64 0.70 5.59 -5.11
N GLU A 65 1.63 6.09 -5.92
CA GLU A 65 1.45 7.37 -6.61
C GLU A 65 0.35 7.32 -7.67
N ILE A 66 0.26 6.25 -8.47
CA ILE A 66 -0.76 6.07 -9.50
C ILE A 66 -2.15 6.09 -8.87
N THR A 67 -2.38 5.28 -7.82
CA THR A 67 -3.69 5.28 -7.15
C THR A 67 -4.03 6.64 -6.56
N ALA A 68 -3.07 7.34 -5.95
CA ALA A 68 -3.32 8.67 -5.39
C ALA A 68 -3.70 9.69 -6.49
N ALA A 69 -2.99 9.69 -7.62
CA ALA A 69 -3.32 10.53 -8.77
C ALA A 69 -4.71 10.20 -9.34
N LEU A 70 -5.05 8.92 -9.45
CA LEU A 70 -6.37 8.48 -9.89
C LEU A 70 -7.47 8.85 -8.89
N ASP A 71 -7.21 8.83 -7.59
CA ASP A 71 -8.17 9.23 -6.55
C ASP A 71 -8.48 10.74 -6.59
N GLU A 72 -7.44 11.55 -6.79
CA GLU A 72 -7.52 13.00 -6.97
C GLU A 72 -8.31 13.34 -8.25
N TYR A 73 -7.97 12.68 -9.36
CA TYR A 73 -8.68 12.81 -10.63
C TYR A 73 -10.14 12.41 -10.47
N ALA A 74 -10.43 11.22 -9.93
CA ALA A 74 -11.80 10.74 -9.74
C ALA A 74 -12.65 11.68 -8.86
N SER A 75 -12.04 12.26 -7.82
CA SER A 75 -12.74 13.20 -6.94
C SER A 75 -13.07 14.52 -7.66
N SER A 76 -12.18 14.98 -8.54
CA SER A 76 -12.34 16.23 -9.30
C SER A 76 -13.25 16.06 -10.53
N ALA A 77 -13.23 14.87 -11.16
CA ALA A 77 -14.03 14.55 -12.34
C ALA A 77 -15.49 14.30 -11.99
N ARG A 78 -15.79 13.70 -10.83
CA ARG A 78 -17.15 13.35 -10.40
C ARG A 78 -18.18 14.49 -10.52
N PRO A 79 -17.93 15.72 -10.06
CA PRO A 79 -18.90 16.82 -10.21
C PRO A 79 -19.07 17.32 -11.65
N LEU A 80 -18.15 16.98 -12.56
CA LEU A 80 -18.20 17.39 -13.97
C LEU A 80 -18.95 16.40 -14.86
N LEU A 81 -19.20 15.18 -14.36
CA LEU A 81 -19.92 14.15 -15.11
C LEU A 81 -21.41 14.44 -15.17
N ARG A 82 -21.97 14.35 -16.37
CA ARG A 82 -23.42 14.47 -16.58
C ARG A 82 -24.10 13.14 -16.24
N PRO A 83 -25.30 13.14 -15.64
CA PRO A 83 -26.04 11.91 -15.37
C PRO A 83 -26.24 11.01 -16.60
N ALA A 84 -26.44 11.61 -17.78
CA ALA A 84 -26.58 10.87 -19.03
C ALA A 84 -25.30 10.13 -19.44
N ASP A 85 -24.12 10.68 -19.15
CA ASP A 85 -22.85 9.98 -19.44
C ASP A 85 -22.65 8.80 -18.48
N GLN A 86 -23.09 8.95 -17.22
CA GLN A 86 -23.08 7.87 -16.25
C GLN A 86 -24.01 6.71 -16.68
N GLU A 87 -25.23 7.01 -17.09
CA GLU A 87 -26.18 5.98 -17.57
C GLU A 87 -25.65 5.28 -18.83
N ARG A 88 -25.12 6.04 -19.79
CA ARG A 88 -24.47 5.49 -21.00
C ARG A 88 -23.31 4.57 -20.63
N TRP A 89 -22.50 4.94 -19.65
CA TRP A 89 -21.39 4.13 -19.16
C TRP A 89 -21.86 2.80 -18.57
N GLU A 90 -22.86 2.84 -17.69
CA GLU A 90 -23.43 1.64 -17.07
C GLU A 90 -24.03 0.68 -18.12
N LEU A 91 -24.72 1.22 -19.13
CA LEU A 91 -25.26 0.45 -20.25
C LEU A 91 -24.16 -0.19 -21.11
N LEU A 92 -23.11 0.58 -21.44
CA LEU A 92 -21.96 0.08 -22.18
C LEU A 92 -21.30 -1.10 -21.44
N VAL A 93 -21.06 -0.95 -20.15
CA VAL A 93 -20.46 -2.00 -19.32
C VAL A 93 -21.35 -3.24 -19.28
N ALA A 94 -22.65 -3.08 -19.05
CA ALA A 94 -23.59 -4.20 -19.00
C ALA A 94 -23.67 -4.95 -20.35
N GLU A 95 -23.68 -4.23 -21.47
CA GLU A 95 -23.65 -4.82 -22.81
C GLU A 95 -22.36 -5.60 -23.06
N MET A 96 -21.21 -5.00 -22.74
CA MET A 96 -19.92 -5.63 -22.96
C MET A 96 -19.73 -6.87 -22.07
N GLN A 97 -20.22 -6.85 -20.83
CA GLN A 97 -20.23 -8.03 -19.96
C GLN A 97 -21.11 -9.15 -20.49
N ARG A 98 -22.29 -8.83 -21.06
CA ARG A 98 -23.16 -9.84 -21.70
C ARG A 98 -22.48 -10.54 -22.88
N ARG A 99 -21.70 -9.81 -23.67
CA ARG A 99 -21.01 -10.37 -24.86
C ARG A 99 -19.77 -11.18 -24.53
N SER A 100 -18.99 -10.75 -23.54
CA SER A 100 -17.65 -11.30 -23.28
C SER A 100 -17.56 -12.12 -21.98
N GLY A 101 -18.65 -12.23 -21.23
CA GLY A 101 -18.66 -12.83 -19.90
C GLY A 101 -18.27 -11.84 -18.80
N GLU A 102 -18.74 -12.10 -17.57
CA GLU A 102 -18.44 -11.28 -16.41
C GLU A 102 -16.92 -11.26 -16.13
N GLY A 103 -16.32 -10.05 -16.13
CA GLY A 103 -14.91 -9.85 -15.78
C GLY A 103 -13.94 -9.62 -16.95
N PHE A 104 -14.39 -9.69 -18.20
CA PHE A 104 -13.51 -9.50 -19.37
C PHE A 104 -13.08 -8.05 -19.63
N LEU A 105 -13.62 -7.07 -18.89
CA LEU A 105 -13.40 -5.64 -19.14
C LEU A 105 -12.45 -4.96 -18.14
N ALA A 106 -11.80 -5.70 -17.23
CA ALA A 106 -11.01 -5.05 -16.19
C ALA A 106 -9.82 -4.25 -16.73
N ASP A 107 -9.16 -4.75 -17.77
CA ASP A 107 -7.95 -4.15 -18.31
C ASP A 107 -8.29 -2.93 -19.18
N GLU A 108 -9.39 -2.99 -19.93
CA GLU A 108 -9.90 -1.93 -20.80
C GLU A 108 -10.54 -0.80 -19.98
N LEU A 109 -11.39 -1.13 -19.01
CA LEU A 109 -12.01 -0.13 -18.12
C LEU A 109 -10.97 0.53 -17.22
N GLY A 110 -9.92 -0.20 -16.81
CA GLY A 110 -8.83 0.35 -16.01
C GLY A 110 -8.00 1.42 -16.73
N ARG A 111 -8.03 1.44 -18.06
CA ARG A 111 -7.31 2.41 -18.91
C ARG A 111 -8.11 3.67 -19.21
N SER A 112 -9.43 3.62 -19.08
CA SER A 112 -10.28 4.79 -19.37
C SER A 112 -10.25 5.80 -18.24
N ALA A 113 -10.29 7.10 -18.55
CA ALA A 113 -10.39 8.15 -17.54
C ALA A 113 -11.81 8.25 -16.98
N VAL A 114 -12.87 8.16 -17.78
CA VAL A 114 -14.25 8.09 -17.26
C VAL A 114 -14.48 6.75 -16.56
N GLY A 115 -13.84 5.68 -17.07
CA GLY A 115 -13.82 4.36 -16.46
C GLY A 115 -12.81 4.14 -15.35
N ALA A 116 -12.03 5.16 -14.98
CA ALA A 116 -10.90 5.04 -14.06
C ALA A 116 -11.37 4.26 -12.84
N SER A 117 -10.69 3.18 -12.50
CA SER A 117 -11.19 2.17 -11.55
C SER A 117 -11.75 2.75 -10.23
N LEU A 118 -11.20 3.88 -9.77
CA LEU A 118 -11.64 4.62 -8.58
C LEU A 118 -12.87 5.50 -8.83
N LEU A 119 -12.95 6.17 -9.98
CA LEU A 119 -14.15 6.89 -10.42
C LEU A 119 -15.31 5.90 -10.60
N ARG A 120 -15.03 4.74 -11.20
CA ARG A 120 -15.96 3.61 -11.34
C ARG A 120 -16.50 3.12 -10.01
N ALA A 121 -15.63 2.89 -9.03
CA ALA A 121 -16.04 2.47 -7.68
C ALA A 121 -16.95 3.51 -6.99
N LYS A 122 -16.72 4.81 -7.27
CA LYS A 122 -17.54 5.91 -6.74
C LYS A 122 -18.87 6.10 -7.48
N LEU A 123 -18.98 5.65 -8.73
CA LEU A 123 -20.17 5.79 -9.57
C LEU A 123 -21.07 4.54 -9.58
N GLY A 124 -20.56 3.35 -9.25
CA GLY A 124 -21.39 2.16 -8.99
C GLY A 124 -21.57 1.15 -10.14
N GLY A 125 -20.81 1.26 -11.24
CA GLY A 125 -20.98 0.42 -12.44
C GLY A 125 -19.81 -0.51 -12.78
N GLY A 126 -19.15 -1.14 -11.80
CA GLY A 126 -17.98 -2.00 -12.05
C GLY A 126 -18.33 -3.47 -12.36
N PRO A 127 -17.57 -4.19 -13.20
CA PRO A 127 -17.63 -5.65 -13.25
C PRO A 127 -17.47 -6.27 -11.86
N HIS A 128 -18.25 -7.32 -11.60
CA HIS A 128 -18.07 -8.16 -10.42
C HIS A 128 -16.63 -8.68 -10.42
N ARG A 129 -16.02 -8.63 -9.23
CA ARG A 129 -14.57 -8.69 -9.00
C ARG A 129 -13.86 -9.64 -9.95
N VAL A 130 -12.92 -9.10 -10.73
CA VAL A 130 -11.97 -9.94 -11.47
C VAL A 130 -11.04 -10.58 -10.45
N GLN A 131 -10.98 -11.91 -10.47
CA GLN A 131 -9.91 -12.66 -9.80
C GLN A 131 -8.60 -12.01 -10.24
N GLN A 132 -7.82 -11.45 -9.31
CA GLN A 132 -6.51 -10.87 -9.66
C GLN A 132 -5.74 -11.89 -10.51
N ARG A 133 -5.49 -11.55 -11.78
CA ARG A 133 -4.69 -12.37 -12.70
C ARG A 133 -3.33 -12.59 -12.05
N ALA A 134 -3.07 -13.86 -11.72
CA ALA A 134 -1.79 -14.52 -11.51
C ALA A 134 -0.66 -13.70 -10.86
N GLY A 135 -0.32 -14.01 -9.60
CA GLY A 135 0.98 -13.63 -9.05
C GLY A 135 1.16 -13.83 -7.54
N ILE A 136 0.07 -13.87 -6.78
CA ILE A 136 0.11 -14.08 -5.32
C ILE A 136 -0.51 -15.45 -5.01
N ASP A 137 0.28 -16.35 -4.44
CA ASP A 137 -0.22 -17.63 -3.92
C ASP A 137 -1.02 -17.39 -2.63
N CYS A 138 -2.28 -16.99 -2.80
CA CYS A 138 -3.12 -16.53 -1.71
C CYS A 138 -3.92 -17.68 -1.09
N ALA A 139 -3.45 -18.18 0.06
CA ALA A 139 -4.13 -19.23 0.81
C ALA A 139 -5.41 -18.76 1.55
N CYS A 140 -5.64 -17.44 1.70
CA CYS A 140 -6.75 -16.90 2.49
C CYS A 140 -7.92 -16.31 1.67
N GLY A 141 -7.92 -16.45 0.35
CA GLY A 141 -8.94 -15.89 -0.55
C GLY A 141 -8.83 -14.38 -0.80
N TYR A 142 -8.32 -13.59 0.16
CA TYR A 142 -8.34 -12.12 0.15
C TYR A 142 -7.81 -11.45 -1.14
N ALA A 143 -6.69 -11.93 -1.70
CA ALA A 143 -6.15 -11.35 -2.93
C ALA A 143 -7.03 -11.61 -4.16
N VAL A 144 -7.82 -12.69 -4.13
CA VAL A 144 -8.68 -13.12 -5.22
C VAL A 144 -10.06 -12.47 -5.11
N ASP A 145 -10.66 -12.53 -3.93
CA ASP A 145 -12.04 -12.13 -3.70
C ASP A 145 -12.17 -10.74 -3.07
N GLY A 146 -11.11 -10.13 -2.54
CA GLY A 146 -11.16 -8.86 -1.82
C GLY A 146 -11.99 -8.88 -0.52
N LEU A 147 -12.47 -10.05 -0.08
CA LEU A 147 -13.24 -10.22 1.15
C LEU A 147 -12.28 -10.45 2.30
N LEU A 148 -12.31 -9.57 3.31
CA LEU A 148 -11.37 -9.66 4.42
C LEU A 148 -11.62 -10.92 5.28
N PRO A 149 -10.71 -11.92 5.28
CA PRO A 149 -10.88 -13.15 6.06
C PRO A 149 -10.73 -12.90 7.56
N GLN A 150 -10.98 -13.93 8.38
CA GLN A 150 -10.69 -13.86 9.83
C GLN A 150 -9.19 -13.76 10.11
N ARG A 151 -8.36 -14.40 9.28
CA ARG A 151 -6.90 -14.31 9.30
C ARG A 151 -6.35 -14.19 7.89
N LEU A 152 -5.46 -13.22 7.67
CA LEU A 152 -4.72 -13.08 6.42
C LEU A 152 -3.58 -14.10 6.35
N CYS A 153 -3.34 -14.66 5.16
CA CYS A 153 -2.16 -15.48 4.90
C CYS A 153 -0.88 -14.61 4.85
N PRO A 154 0.31 -15.19 5.08
CA PRO A 154 1.57 -14.47 5.03
C PRO A 154 1.78 -13.66 3.74
N GLU A 155 1.39 -14.21 2.59
CA GLU A 155 1.57 -13.59 1.27
C GLU A 155 0.73 -12.30 1.15
N CYS A 156 -0.53 -12.34 1.61
CA CYS A 156 -1.37 -11.16 1.67
C CYS A 156 -0.85 -10.13 2.68
N CYS A 157 -0.29 -10.59 3.81
CA CYS A 157 0.31 -9.72 4.81
C CYS A 157 1.51 -8.95 4.23
N ASP A 158 2.39 -9.64 3.51
CA ASP A 158 3.59 -9.04 2.91
C ASP A 158 3.23 -8.01 1.84
N VAL A 159 2.26 -8.35 0.95
CA VAL A 159 1.79 -7.43 -0.09
C VAL A 159 1.15 -6.19 0.52
N LEU A 160 0.30 -6.35 1.54
CA LEU A 160 -0.35 -5.22 2.22
C LEU A 160 0.64 -4.38 3.01
N LEU A 161 1.59 -5.00 3.73
CA LEU A 161 2.63 -4.29 4.46
C LEU A 161 3.47 -3.44 3.51
N ARG A 162 3.91 -4.02 2.40
CA ARG A 162 4.65 -3.31 1.35
C ARG A 162 3.87 -2.12 0.80
N ARG A 163 2.58 -2.29 0.48
CA ARG A 163 1.72 -1.19 0.01
C ARG A 163 1.54 -0.11 1.07
N TRP A 164 1.39 -0.51 2.33
CA TRP A 164 1.26 0.41 3.45
C TRP A 164 2.53 1.25 3.67
N VAL A 165 3.70 0.61 3.58
CA VAL A 165 5.02 1.28 3.64
C VAL A 165 5.21 2.24 2.47
N ALA A 166 4.84 1.83 1.25
CA ALA A 166 4.93 2.67 0.08
C ALA A 166 4.04 3.92 0.19
N GLU A 167 2.82 3.75 0.70
CA GLU A 167 1.90 4.85 0.98
C GLU A 167 2.43 5.76 2.11
N GLU A 168 3.03 5.21 3.15
CA GLU A 168 3.69 5.99 4.21
C GLU A 168 4.81 6.85 3.64
N ARG A 169 5.69 6.28 2.81
CA ARG A 169 6.77 7.04 2.15
C ARG A 169 6.23 8.11 1.20
N ARG A 170 5.15 7.82 0.47
CA ARG A 170 4.47 8.79 -0.38
C ARG A 170 4.03 10.02 0.41
N LEU A 171 3.36 9.80 1.54
CA LEU A 171 2.91 10.88 2.42
C LEU A 171 4.09 11.66 2.98
N LEU A 172 5.13 10.96 3.44
CA LEU A 172 6.33 11.57 4.00
C LEU A 172 7.13 12.39 2.97
N ARG A 173 7.15 12.00 1.69
CA ARG A 173 7.79 12.80 0.62
C ARG A 173 7.24 14.22 0.51
N ALA A 174 5.96 14.42 0.82
CA ALA A 174 5.34 15.74 0.82
C ALA A 174 5.68 16.57 2.09
N MET A 175 6.34 15.97 3.09
CA MET A 175 6.68 16.58 4.38
C MET A 175 8.16 16.27 4.73
N PRO A 176 9.14 16.85 4.01
CA PRO A 176 10.53 16.40 4.08
C PRO A 176 11.16 16.54 5.48
N ALA A 177 10.90 17.64 6.20
CA ALA A 177 11.41 17.83 7.56
C ALA A 177 10.87 16.76 8.53
N TYR A 178 9.58 16.46 8.46
CA TYR A 178 8.98 15.39 9.25
C TYR A 178 9.47 14.00 8.81
N ALA A 179 9.70 13.79 7.51
CA ALA A 179 10.23 12.54 6.97
C ALA A 179 11.63 12.22 7.48
N GLU A 180 12.50 13.22 7.56
CA GLU A 180 13.85 13.09 8.14
C GLU A 180 13.80 12.71 9.62
N ASP A 181 12.97 13.42 10.41
CA ASP A 181 12.76 13.10 11.83
C ASP A 181 12.23 11.67 12.02
N VAL A 182 11.29 11.23 11.17
CA VAL A 182 10.78 9.84 11.19
C VAL A 182 11.89 8.86 10.84
N ALA A 183 12.64 9.09 9.75
CA ALA A 183 13.74 8.22 9.32
C ALA A 183 14.78 8.04 10.43
N GLN A 184 15.18 9.12 11.09
CA GLN A 184 16.13 9.07 12.21
C GLN A 184 15.63 8.18 13.35
N VAL A 185 14.34 8.27 13.72
CA VAL A 185 13.77 7.41 14.76
C VAL A 185 13.77 5.94 14.34
N ILE A 186 13.50 5.64 13.07
CA ILE A 186 13.50 4.27 12.56
C ILE A 186 14.93 3.70 12.53
N ASP A 187 15.90 4.47 12.03
CA ASP A 187 17.30 4.06 11.96
C ASP A 187 17.88 3.80 13.36
N ASP A 188 17.62 4.69 14.32
CA ASP A 188 17.99 4.49 15.73
C ASP A 188 17.44 3.16 16.28
N VAL A 189 16.17 2.85 15.99
CA VAL A 189 15.52 1.63 16.48
C VAL A 189 16.12 0.40 15.79
N ALA A 190 16.37 0.48 14.48
CA ALA A 190 16.96 -0.61 13.72
C ALA A 190 18.39 -0.94 14.21
N GLN A 191 19.23 0.08 14.43
CA GLN A 191 20.56 -0.09 15.01
C GLN A 191 20.49 -0.73 16.40
N GLN A 192 19.54 -0.29 17.24
CA GLN A 192 19.32 -0.89 18.55
C GLN A 192 18.88 -2.35 18.48
N GLN A 193 18.04 -2.73 17.51
CA GLN A 193 17.65 -4.12 17.30
C GLN A 193 18.82 -4.97 16.80
N THR A 194 19.65 -4.46 15.89
CA THR A 194 20.86 -5.15 15.45
C THR A 194 21.76 -5.49 16.64
N LYS A 195 22.01 -4.53 17.53
CA LYS A 195 22.80 -4.77 18.76
C LYS A 195 22.19 -5.82 19.68
N VAL A 196 20.86 -5.88 19.77
CA VAL A 196 20.17 -6.94 20.53
C VAL A 196 20.46 -8.30 19.89
N PHE A 197 20.30 -8.44 18.57
CA PHE A 197 20.54 -9.74 17.90
C PHE A 197 22.02 -10.16 17.84
N GLU A 198 22.95 -9.21 17.95
CA GLU A 198 24.37 -9.49 18.14
C GLU A 198 24.68 -10.01 19.56
N SER A 199 23.84 -9.69 20.54
CA SER A 199 23.98 -10.21 21.90
C SER A 199 23.49 -11.66 22.01
N HIS A 200 24.18 -12.50 22.79
CA HIS A 200 23.84 -13.92 22.97
C HIS A 200 22.85 -14.16 24.13
N GLY A 201 21.90 -13.25 24.36
CA GLY A 201 20.92 -13.36 25.45
C GLY A 201 19.74 -14.29 25.15
N GLU A 202 19.04 -14.74 26.20
CA GLU A 202 17.85 -15.61 26.08
C GLU A 202 16.56 -14.83 25.73
N TYR A 203 16.55 -13.49 25.84
CA TYR A 203 15.36 -12.64 25.74
C TYR A 203 15.36 -11.68 24.52
N LEU A 204 16.02 -12.06 23.43
CA LEU A 204 16.24 -11.19 22.26
C LEU A 204 14.95 -10.59 21.69
N ASP A 205 13.89 -11.39 21.60
CA ASP A 205 12.59 -10.96 21.04
C ASP A 205 11.93 -9.89 21.89
N SER A 206 11.95 -10.08 23.21
CA SER A 206 11.37 -9.16 24.19
C SER A 206 12.14 -7.84 24.21
N GLU A 207 13.47 -7.89 24.17
CA GLU A 207 14.31 -6.71 24.10
C GLU A 207 14.12 -5.93 22.80
N ALA A 208 14.14 -6.62 21.65
CA ALA A 208 13.89 -6.02 20.34
C ALA A 208 12.50 -5.36 20.29
N PHE A 209 11.48 -6.02 20.86
CA PHE A 209 10.15 -5.43 21.02
C PHE A 209 10.16 -4.19 21.91
N GLY A 210 10.93 -4.20 23.00
CA GLY A 210 11.14 -3.05 23.88
C GLY A 210 11.70 -1.84 23.14
N ARG A 211 12.70 -2.04 22.26
CA ARG A 211 13.25 -0.98 21.39
C ARG A 211 12.20 -0.40 20.45
N ARG A 212 11.41 -1.26 19.77
CA ARG A 212 10.30 -0.81 18.91
C ARG A 212 9.23 -0.05 19.69
N LYS A 213 8.91 -0.48 20.92
CA LYS A 213 7.95 0.21 21.79
C LYS A 213 8.44 1.62 22.16
N ALA A 214 9.74 1.78 22.45
CA ALA A 214 10.34 3.08 22.70
C ALA A 214 10.36 3.97 21.44
N GLY A 215 10.69 3.40 20.27
CA GLY A 215 10.57 4.06 18.97
C GLY A 215 9.18 4.61 18.70
N GLY A 216 8.14 3.78 18.90
CA GLY A 216 6.75 4.22 18.73
C GLY A 216 6.33 5.38 19.63
N ARG A 217 6.90 5.48 20.85
CA ARG A 217 6.67 6.65 21.72
C ARG A 217 7.39 7.91 21.23
N ARG A 218 8.55 7.76 20.57
CA ARG A 218 9.25 8.87 19.91
C ARG A 218 8.45 9.38 18.72
N LEU A 219 7.95 8.49 17.85
CA LEU A 219 7.06 8.85 16.73
C LEU A 219 5.80 9.60 17.22
N ALA A 220 5.17 9.11 18.28
CA ALA A 220 4.00 9.78 18.87
C ALA A 220 4.30 11.22 19.31
N ARG A 221 5.51 11.50 19.82
CA ARG A 221 5.96 12.86 20.17
C ARG A 221 6.24 13.70 18.93
N LEU A 222 6.86 13.12 17.91
CA LEU A 222 7.10 13.79 16.63
C LEU A 222 5.79 14.20 15.96
N GLY A 223 4.79 13.31 15.92
CA GLY A 223 3.48 13.65 15.35
C GLY A 223 2.78 14.80 16.08
N ARG A 224 3.01 14.96 17.40
CA ARG A 224 2.51 16.14 18.14
C ARG A 224 3.27 17.41 17.80
N ARG A 225 4.60 17.32 17.64
CA ARG A 225 5.45 18.45 17.23
C ARG A 225 5.08 18.95 15.84
N HIS A 226 4.82 18.03 14.91
CA HIS A 226 4.53 18.27 13.49
C HIS A 226 3.02 18.28 13.20
N ARG A 227 2.17 18.57 14.19
CA ARG A 227 0.71 18.47 14.03
C ARG A 227 0.14 19.36 12.92
N ALA A 228 0.78 20.51 12.67
CA ALA A 228 0.34 21.47 11.68
C ALA A 228 0.57 20.94 10.25
N GLU A 229 1.74 20.34 10.01
CA GLU A 229 2.05 19.67 8.74
C GLU A 229 1.13 18.47 8.51
N LEU A 230 0.89 17.66 9.56
CA LEU A 230 0.01 16.50 9.49
C LEU A 230 -1.47 16.84 9.27
N ALA A 231 -1.92 18.03 9.66
CA ALA A 231 -3.32 18.43 9.51
C ALA A 231 -3.75 18.57 8.04
N GLY A 232 -2.80 18.84 7.14
CA GLY A 232 -3.04 18.94 5.70
C GLY A 232 -2.95 17.61 4.94
N ALA A 233 -2.53 16.52 5.60
CA ALA A 233 -2.30 15.24 4.95
C ALA A 233 -3.58 14.39 4.91
N ASP A 234 -3.95 13.88 3.72
CA ASP A 234 -5.01 12.87 3.60
C ASP A 234 -4.48 11.48 4.00
N LEU A 235 -4.78 11.08 5.24
CA LEU A 235 -4.34 9.79 5.79
C LEU A 235 -5.32 8.65 5.51
N ARG A 236 -6.46 8.88 4.84
CA ARG A 236 -7.54 7.87 4.71
C ARG A 236 -7.04 6.57 4.10
N ARG A 237 -6.30 6.65 2.99
CA ARG A 237 -5.71 5.48 2.33
C ARG A 237 -4.66 4.80 3.18
N TRP A 238 -3.78 5.56 3.83
CA TRP A 238 -2.80 4.98 4.74
C TRP A 238 -3.48 4.23 5.90
N THR A 239 -4.58 4.77 6.42
CA THR A 239 -5.37 4.11 7.48
C THR A 239 -6.15 2.90 7.00
N SER A 240 -6.52 2.80 5.71
CA SER A 240 -7.30 1.66 5.20
C SER A 240 -6.53 0.33 5.23
N PHE A 241 -5.20 0.37 5.32
CA PHE A 241 -4.37 -0.83 5.48
C PHE A 241 -4.41 -1.41 6.90
N ILE A 242 -4.82 -0.62 7.91
CA ILE A 242 -4.75 -1.00 9.33
C ILE A 242 -5.68 -2.18 9.63
N GLU A 243 -6.94 -2.10 9.18
CA GLU A 243 -7.92 -3.15 9.48
C GLU A 243 -7.51 -4.50 8.88
N PRO A 244 -7.16 -4.61 7.59
CA PRO A 244 -6.66 -5.87 7.05
C PRO A 244 -5.45 -6.40 7.82
N LEU A 245 -4.43 -5.56 8.03
CA LEU A 245 -3.20 -5.95 8.72
C LEU A 245 -3.41 -6.30 10.20
N SER A 246 -4.50 -5.85 10.83
CA SER A 246 -4.88 -6.27 12.18
C SER A 246 -5.30 -7.75 12.25
N ARG A 247 -5.62 -8.36 11.10
CA ARG A 247 -5.94 -9.79 10.96
C ARG A 247 -4.77 -10.62 10.45
N ALA A 248 -3.55 -10.06 10.46
CA ALA A 248 -2.36 -10.78 10.04
C ALA A 248 -2.13 -12.06 10.87
N SER A 249 -1.70 -13.11 10.19
CA SER A 249 -1.20 -14.35 10.81
C SER A 249 0.07 -14.09 11.62
N THR A 250 0.91 -13.15 11.16
CA THR A 250 2.16 -12.74 11.82
C THR A 250 1.89 -11.89 13.06
N THR A 251 2.32 -12.38 14.23
CA THR A 251 2.03 -11.72 15.52
C THR A 251 2.72 -10.37 15.69
N SER A 252 3.97 -10.20 15.24
CA SER A 252 4.66 -8.91 15.29
C SER A 252 3.95 -7.85 14.46
N LEU A 253 3.47 -8.24 13.28
CA LEU A 253 2.72 -7.39 12.37
C LEU A 253 1.42 -6.93 13.04
N ARG A 254 0.58 -7.90 13.45
CA ARG A 254 -0.71 -7.64 14.11
C ARG A 254 -0.56 -6.74 15.35
N SER A 255 0.37 -7.06 16.24
CA SER A 255 0.56 -6.33 17.51
C SER A 255 1.12 -4.91 17.32
N THR A 256 1.83 -4.67 16.22
CA THR A 256 2.41 -3.37 15.88
C THR A 256 1.37 -2.48 15.21
N VAL A 257 0.58 -3.04 14.31
CA VAL A 257 -0.54 -2.37 13.61
C VAL A 257 -1.60 -1.89 14.58
N GLN A 258 -1.98 -2.68 15.59
CA GLN A 258 -2.97 -2.27 16.61
C GLN A 258 -2.59 -0.99 17.38
N LYS A 259 -1.33 -0.56 17.33
CA LYS A 259 -0.83 0.64 18.01
C LYS A 259 -0.60 1.82 17.07
N VAL A 260 -0.95 1.68 15.80
CA VAL A 260 -0.78 2.69 14.74
C VAL A 260 -1.37 4.06 15.12
N HIS A 261 -2.60 4.08 15.64
CA HIS A 261 -3.29 5.33 15.99
C HIS A 261 -2.55 6.16 17.05
N LYS A 262 -1.72 5.50 17.86
CA LYS A 262 -0.88 6.16 18.88
C LYS A 262 0.46 6.64 18.32
N ARG A 263 0.92 6.07 17.21
CA ARG A 263 2.27 6.25 16.65
C ARG A 263 2.28 7.23 15.48
N GLY A 264 1.21 7.27 14.68
CA GLY A 264 1.14 8.06 13.46
C GLY A 264 2.03 7.51 12.35
N LEU A 265 2.42 8.37 11.41
CA LEU A 265 3.36 8.03 10.34
C LEU A 265 4.72 7.60 10.93
N GLY A 266 5.33 6.62 10.27
CA GLY A 266 6.47 5.82 10.74
C GLY A 266 6.03 4.50 11.40
N ALA A 267 4.73 4.27 11.58
CA ALA A 267 4.22 3.01 12.13
C ALA A 267 4.35 1.85 11.14
N ALA A 268 4.24 2.10 9.82
CA ALA A 268 4.47 1.05 8.83
C ALA A 268 5.94 0.63 8.84
N ALA A 269 6.87 1.59 8.89
CA ALA A 269 8.31 1.34 9.04
C ALA A 269 8.65 0.54 10.33
N LEU A 270 8.08 0.91 11.49
CA LEU A 270 8.25 0.12 12.72
C LEU A 270 7.67 -1.30 12.63
N THR A 271 6.69 -1.50 11.75
CA THR A 271 6.10 -2.83 11.48
C THR A 271 7.04 -3.68 10.64
N GLU A 272 7.69 -3.10 9.61
CA GLU A 272 8.76 -3.80 8.89
C GLU A 272 9.90 -4.24 9.81
N LEU A 273 10.30 -3.39 10.75
CA LEU A 273 11.29 -3.73 11.78
C LEU A 273 10.82 -4.83 12.74
N GLY A 274 9.52 -4.99 12.93
CA GLY A 274 8.92 -6.10 13.66
C GLY A 274 9.03 -7.41 12.91
N VAL A 275 8.67 -7.42 11.62
CA VAL A 275 8.79 -8.60 10.76
C VAL A 275 10.25 -9.01 10.58
N ARG A 276 11.16 -8.03 10.43
CA ARG A 276 12.61 -8.28 10.38
C ARG A 276 13.09 -8.96 11.66
N ALA A 277 12.62 -8.52 12.82
CA ALA A 277 12.98 -9.13 14.09
C ALA A 277 12.54 -10.59 14.16
N ASP A 278 11.29 -10.89 13.80
CA ASP A 278 10.79 -12.27 13.79
C ASP A 278 11.67 -13.18 12.91
N ALA A 279 12.08 -12.70 11.73
CA ALA A 279 12.95 -13.44 10.82
C ALA A 279 14.35 -13.72 11.43
N GLU A 280 14.95 -12.73 12.11
CA GLU A 280 16.24 -12.92 12.79
C GLU A 280 16.13 -13.89 13.97
N SER A 281 15.04 -13.82 14.74
CA SER A 281 14.76 -14.73 15.86
C SER A 281 14.61 -16.19 15.39
N ILE A 282 13.88 -16.41 14.29
CA ILE A 282 13.74 -17.73 13.67
C ILE A 282 15.10 -18.26 13.22
N LYS A 283 15.93 -17.45 12.55
CA LYS A 283 17.28 -17.85 12.13
C LYS A 283 18.16 -18.23 13.33
N ALA A 284 18.11 -17.44 14.40
CA ALA A 284 18.87 -17.71 15.62
C ALA A 284 18.45 -19.05 16.25
N PHE A 285 17.14 -19.31 16.34
CA PHE A 285 16.59 -20.56 16.86
C PHE A 285 17.00 -21.78 16.01
N VAL A 286 16.88 -21.70 14.68
CA VAL A 286 17.28 -22.79 13.76
C VAL A 286 18.76 -23.11 13.93
N LYS A 287 19.62 -22.09 14.00
CA LYS A 287 21.07 -22.25 14.21
C LYS A 287 21.39 -22.94 15.54
N ASP A 288 20.67 -22.60 16.62
CA ASP A 288 20.87 -23.25 17.92
C ASP A 288 20.39 -24.71 17.92
N SER A 289 19.24 -24.99 17.30
CA SER A 289 18.71 -26.35 17.14
C SER A 289 19.66 -27.26 16.34
N GLU A 290 20.22 -26.75 15.24
CA GLU A 290 21.23 -27.48 14.45
C GLU A 290 22.51 -27.75 15.24
N ARG A 291 22.97 -26.78 16.06
CA ARG A 291 24.14 -26.97 16.94
C ARG A 291 23.89 -28.05 17.99
N ARG A 292 22.73 -28.03 18.65
CA ARG A 292 22.34 -29.05 19.63
C ARG A 292 22.28 -30.44 19.00
N THR A 293 21.67 -30.56 17.82
CA THR A 293 21.58 -31.83 17.07
C THR A 293 22.95 -32.36 16.67
N LYS A 294 23.88 -31.49 16.23
CA LYS A 294 25.27 -31.89 15.92
C LYS A 294 26.07 -32.27 17.16
N SER A 295 25.80 -31.66 18.31
CA SER A 295 26.43 -32.05 19.59
C SER A 295 25.93 -33.39 20.11
N SER A 296 24.63 -33.69 19.94
CA SER A 296 24.01 -34.95 20.37
C SER A 296 24.41 -36.15 19.52
N ARG A 297 24.83 -35.93 18.26
CA ARG A 297 25.34 -36.99 17.36
C ARG A 297 26.85 -37.25 17.49
N ARG A 298 27.55 -36.51 18.38
CA ARG A 298 28.98 -36.69 18.67
C ARG A 298 29.24 -37.49 19.96
N VAL A 299 28.20 -38.10 20.53
CA VAL A 299 28.28 -39.02 21.67
C VAL A 299 27.99 -40.43 21.17
#